data_AF-A0A968IM42-F1
#
_entry.id   AF-A0A968IM42-F1
#
_cell.length_a   1.000
_cell.length_b   1.000
_cell.length_c   1.000
_cell.angle_alpha   90.00
_cell.angle_beta   90.00
_cell.angle_gamma   90.00
#
_symmetry.space_group_name_H-M   'P 1'
#
loop_
_entity.id
_entity.type
_entity.pdbx_description
1 polymer ?
#
loop_
_entity_poly.entity_id
_entity_poly.type
_entity_poly.pdbx_seq_one_letter_code
_entity_poly.pdbx_strand_id
1 'polypeptide(L)' 'MEALPAGLQQLKGKVAIVTGASRGIGRSTALALASEGAKVVVNYANSRGG' A
#
# COMPACT_ATOMS: atom_id res chain seq x y z
N MET A 1 -12.06 0.21 -22.13
CA MET A 1 -11.58 -0.16 -20.79
C MET A 1 -12.79 -0.04 -19.88
N GLU A 2 -13.49 -1.16 -19.70
CA GLU A 2 -14.72 -1.20 -18.90
C GLU A 2 -14.36 -0.98 -17.43
N ALA A 3 -14.93 0.05 -16.80
CA ALA A 3 -14.74 0.27 -15.38
C ALA A 3 -15.44 -0.85 -14.60
N LEU A 4 -14.65 -1.60 -13.83
CA LEU A 4 -15.16 -2.62 -12.92
C LEU A 4 -16.19 -2.04 -11.93
N PRO A 5 -17.23 -2.80 -11.52
CA PRO A 5 -18.34 -2.30 -10.70
C PRO A 5 -17.86 -1.65 -9.39
N ALA A 6 -18.63 -0.66 -8.92
CA ALA A 6 -18.29 0.29 -7.85
C ALA A 6 -18.00 -0.29 -6.44
N GLY A 7 -17.75 -1.59 -6.31
CA GLY A 7 -17.31 -2.28 -5.09
C GLY A 7 -15.85 -2.75 -5.07
N LEU A 8 -15.07 -2.55 -6.15
CA LEU A 8 -13.73 -3.14 -6.32
C LEU A 8 -12.55 -2.31 -5.77
N GLN A 9 -12.81 -1.19 -5.13
CA GLN A 9 -11.79 -0.40 -4.42
C GLN A 9 -12.28 -0.08 -3.02
N GLN A 10 -12.26 -1.10 -2.15
CA GLN A 10 -12.85 -1.02 -0.81
C GLN A 10 -12.23 0.08 0.07
N LEU A 11 -11.02 0.52 -0.28
CA LEU A 11 -10.26 1.52 0.47
C LEU A 11 -10.17 2.87 -0.24
N LYS A 12 -10.96 3.10 -1.29
CA LYS A 12 -11.01 4.38 -1.99
C LYS A 12 -11.25 5.53 -1.02
N GLY A 13 -10.37 6.53 -1.08
CA GLY A 13 -10.45 7.73 -0.23
C GLY A 13 -9.93 7.53 1.20
N LYS A 14 -9.48 6.32 1.57
CA LYS A 14 -8.78 6.07 2.83
C LYS A 14 -7.29 6.36 2.70
N VAL A 15 -6.66 6.63 3.84
CA VAL A 15 -5.21 6.80 3.96
C VAL A 15 -4.67 5.67 4.83
N ALA A 16 -3.60 5.01 4.39
CA ALA A 16 -2.92 3.95 5.14
C ALA A 16 -1.43 4.27 5.30
N ILE A 17 -0.87 4.00 6.50
CA ILE A 17 0.56 4.11 6.77
C ILE A 17 1.12 2.70 6.93
N VAL A 18 2.13 2.36 6.13
CA VAL A 18 2.79 1.04 6.18
C VAL A 18 4.25 1.23 6.57
N THR A 19 4.65 0.64 7.70
CA THR A 19 6.04 0.59 8.16
C THR A 19 6.71 -0.70 7.67
N GLY A 20 8.05 -0.73 7.62
CA GLY A 20 8.79 -1.88 7.09
C GLY A 20 8.51 -2.16 5.61
N ALA A 21 8.05 -1.16 4.85
CA ALA A 21 7.51 -1.34 3.51
C ALA A 21 8.57 -1.51 2.39
N SER A 22 9.86 -1.60 2.73
CA SER A 22 10.93 -1.73 1.73
C SER A 22 10.95 -3.08 1.02
N ARG A 23 10.51 -4.16 1.69
CA ARG A 23 10.58 -5.53 1.17
C ARG A 23 9.59 -6.47 1.85
N GLY A 24 9.52 -7.69 1.35
CA GLY A 24 8.72 -8.78 1.91
C GLY A 24 7.25 -8.37 2.09
N ILE A 25 6.70 -8.73 3.25
CA ILE A 25 5.28 -8.53 3.57
C ILE A 25 4.91 -7.05 3.58
N GLY A 26 5.77 -6.17 4.11
CA GLY A 26 5.48 -4.73 4.16
C GLY A 26 5.26 -4.14 2.76
N ARG A 27 6.08 -4.55 1.78
CA ARG A 27 5.93 -4.13 0.38
C ARG A 27 4.66 -4.69 -0.25
N SER A 28 4.37 -5.98 -0.07
CA SER A 28 3.16 -6.59 -0.65
C SER A 28 1.89 -5.98 -0.07
N THR A 29 1.87 -5.72 1.23
CA THR A 29 0.75 -5.07 1.91
C THR A 29 0.52 -3.66 1.38
N ALA A 30 1.56 -2.84 1.23
CA ALA A 30 1.43 -1.49 0.67
C ALA A 30 0.84 -1.51 -0.75
N LEU A 31 1.27 -2.44 -1.58
CA LEU A 31 0.76 -2.60 -2.96
C LEU A 31 -0.70 -3.07 -2.99
N ALA A 32 -1.08 -4.02 -2.14
CA ALA A 32 -2.46 -4.49 -2.03
C ALA A 32 -3.40 -3.36 -1.60
N LEU A 33 -3.03 -2.59 -0.56
CA LEU A 33 -3.84 -1.46 -0.08
C LEU A 33 -4.00 -0.37 -1.15
N ALA A 34 -2.94 -0.08 -1.91
CA ALA A 34 -2.99 0.87 -3.01
C ALA A 34 -3.90 0.38 -4.15
N SER A 35 -3.88 -0.93 -4.46
CA SER A 35 -4.73 -1.52 -5.50
C SER A 35 -6.23 -1.39 -5.16
N GLU A 36 -6.55 -1.50 -3.87
CA GLU A 36 -7.89 -1.24 -3.31
C GLU A 36 -8.25 0.25 -3.21
N GLY A 37 -7.40 1.16 -3.70
CA GLY A 37 -7.69 2.59 -3.83
C GLY A 37 -7.28 3.45 -2.63
N ALA A 38 -6.55 2.91 -1.66
CA ALA A 38 -6.01 3.71 -0.55
C ALA A 38 -4.89 4.64 -1.03
N LYS A 39 -4.79 5.84 -0.44
CA LYS A 39 -3.55 6.62 -0.46
C LYS A 39 -2.60 6.03 0.57
N VAL A 40 -1.46 5.49 0.12
CA VAL A 40 -0.52 4.78 0.99
C VAL A 40 0.72 5.62 1.24
N VAL A 41 1.05 5.84 2.51
CA VAL A 41 2.32 6.38 2.96
C VAL A 41 3.19 5.23 3.43
N VAL A 42 4.43 5.17 2.93
CA VAL A 42 5.38 4.11 3.27
C VAL A 42 6.54 4.64 4.10
N ASN A 43 6.93 3.90 5.12
CA ASN A 43 8.13 4.15 5.91
C ASN A 43 8.95 2.86 6.04
N TYR A 44 10.27 2.96 6.01
CA TYR A 44 11.17 1.85 6.28
C TYR A 44 12.49 2.38 6.86
N ALA A 45 13.06 1.64 7.80
CA ALA A 45 14.40 1.94 8.30
C ALA A 45 15.45 1.41 7.33
N ASN A 46 16.50 2.19 7.11
CA ASN A 46 17.70 1.74 6.41
C ASN A 46 18.83 1.63 7.43
N SER A 47 19.27 0.41 7.73
CA SER A 47 20.45 0.18 8.55
C SER A 47 21.68 0.11 7.65
N ARG A 48 22.41 1.23 7.50
CA ARG A 48 23.82 1.19 7.08
C ARG A 48 24.64 0.89 8.33
N GLY A 49 24.72 -0.39 8.69
CA GLY A 49 25.59 -0.89 9.75
C GLY A 49 26.68 -1.73 9.13
N GLY A 50 27.84 -1.13 8.95
CA GLY A 50 29.13 -1.74 8.63
C GLY A 50 30.20 -0.92 9.32
#